data_AF-G4YTE6-F1
#
_entry.id   AF-G4YTE6-F1
#
_cell.length_a   1.000
_cell.length_b   1.000
_cell.length_c   1.000
_cell.angle_alpha   90.00
_cell.angle_beta   90.00
_cell.angle_gamma   90.00
#
_symmetry.space_group_name_H-M   'P 1'
#
loop_
_entity.id
_entity.type
_entity.pdbx_description
1 polymer ?
#
loop_
_entity_poly.entity_id
_entity_poly.type
_entity_poly.pdbx_seq_one_letter_code
_entity_poly.pdbx_strand_id
1 'polypeptide(L)'
;LLPIYDDLQMRIALRLLPVRSRFWFLMQQDPTVQQCPYMTCNNIETVKHLFMECAKSKAVWATIWKDWSRFLVGPLTWTSLVLPHKQQVAACWYQERTKIVSLWNIVRCITLHHRWTERNHYCFEEKDPESLDTTITAIYNTFGAHYR
;
A
#
# COMPACT_ATOMS: atom_id res chain seq x y z
N LEU A 1 7.16 -14.17 4.94
CA LEU A 1 5.90 -13.51 4.52
C LEU A 1 5.08 -14.56 3.79
N LEU A 2 3.74 -14.44 3.74
CA LEU A 2 2.94 -15.35 2.92
C LEU A 2 3.27 -15.16 1.43
N PRO A 3 3.21 -16.24 0.60
CA PRO A 3 3.50 -16.16 -0.83
C PRO A 3 2.72 -15.07 -1.59
N ILE A 4 1.48 -14.80 -1.17
CA ILE A 4 0.62 -13.78 -1.76
C ILE A 4 1.20 -12.35 -1.64
N TYR A 5 1.92 -12.08 -0.55
CA TYR A 5 2.56 -10.78 -0.35
C TYR A 5 3.85 -10.66 -1.18
N ASP A 6 4.60 -11.76 -1.29
CA ASP A 6 5.84 -11.79 -2.07
C ASP A 6 5.54 -11.66 -3.58
N ASP A 7 4.46 -12.27 -4.08
CA ASP A 7 3.98 -12.08 -5.46
C ASP A 7 3.68 -10.60 -5.76
N LEU A 8 2.94 -9.91 -4.87
CA LEU A 8 2.65 -8.49 -5.04
C LEU A 8 3.93 -7.64 -5.04
N GLN A 9 4.84 -7.88 -4.10
CA GLN A 9 6.13 -7.17 -4.05
C GLN A 9 6.93 -7.36 -5.34
N MET A 10 7.00 -8.60 -5.85
CA MET A 10 7.63 -8.91 -7.11
C MET A 10 6.99 -8.15 -8.27
N ARG A 11 5.64 -8.13 -8.35
CA ARG A 11 4.93 -7.36 -9.38
C ARG A 11 5.16 -5.87 -9.29
N ILE A 12 5.30 -5.31 -8.08
CA ILE A 12 5.69 -3.90 -7.91
C ILE A 12 7.12 -3.68 -8.43
N ALA A 13 8.06 -4.52 -8.01
CA ALA A 13 9.47 -4.40 -8.38
C ALA A 13 9.71 -4.53 -9.89
N LEU A 14 9.08 -5.50 -10.53
CA LEU A 14 9.18 -5.76 -11.98
C LEU A 14 8.26 -4.87 -12.81
N ARG A 15 7.48 -3.97 -12.17
CA ARG A 15 6.47 -3.14 -12.82
C ARG A 15 5.54 -4.02 -13.67
N LEU A 16 4.85 -4.97 -13.03
CA LEU A 16 3.90 -5.88 -13.67
C LEU A 16 2.45 -5.61 -13.25
N LEU A 17 2.22 -4.69 -12.31
CA LEU A 17 0.86 -4.36 -11.88
C LEU A 17 0.07 -3.63 -12.98
N PRO A 18 -1.16 -4.09 -13.30
CA PRO A 18 -2.03 -3.45 -14.28
C PRO A 18 -2.74 -2.20 -13.69
N VAL A 19 -1.94 -1.20 -13.34
CA VAL A 19 -2.42 0.14 -12.97
C VAL A 19 -2.84 0.92 -14.22
N ARG A 20 -3.83 1.81 -14.08
CA ARG A 20 -4.47 2.47 -15.22
C ARG A 20 -3.54 3.34 -16.07
N SER A 21 -2.44 3.86 -15.50
CA SER A 21 -1.43 4.57 -16.29
C SER A 21 -0.86 3.75 -17.47
N ARG A 22 -1.01 2.42 -17.46
CA ARG A 22 -0.54 1.53 -18.53
C ARG A 22 -1.49 1.41 -19.71
N PHE A 23 -2.75 1.80 -19.55
CA PHE A 23 -3.78 1.66 -20.57
C PHE A 23 -3.86 2.88 -21.51
N TRP A 24 -2.72 3.51 -21.80
CA TRP A 24 -2.64 4.68 -22.68
C TRP A 24 -3.22 4.41 -24.07
N PHE A 25 -3.13 3.17 -24.55
CA PHE A 25 -3.64 2.74 -25.85
C PHE A 25 -5.19 2.75 -25.94
N LEU A 26 -5.90 2.88 -24.80
CA LEU A 26 -7.36 2.97 -24.75
C LEU A 26 -7.88 4.42 -24.69
N MET A 27 -7.00 5.43 -24.67
CA MET A 27 -7.41 6.84 -24.50
C MET A 27 -8.37 7.35 -25.57
N GLN A 28 -8.35 6.78 -26.77
CA GLN A 28 -9.29 7.15 -27.84
C GLN A 28 -10.73 6.71 -27.53
N GLN A 29 -10.90 5.62 -26.77
CA GLN A 29 -12.21 5.08 -26.40
C GLN A 29 -12.70 5.69 -25.08
N ASP A 30 -11.79 5.87 -24.12
CA ASP A 30 -12.06 6.49 -22.83
C ASP A 30 -10.92 7.45 -22.47
N PRO A 31 -11.13 8.79 -22.60
CA PRO A 31 -10.13 9.78 -22.24
C PRO A 31 -9.72 9.75 -20.76
N THR A 32 -10.54 9.16 -19.89
CA THR A 32 -10.31 9.05 -18.45
C THR A 32 -9.68 7.71 -18.05
N VAL A 33 -9.40 6.81 -18.99
CA VAL A 33 -8.96 5.44 -18.73
C VAL A 33 -7.70 5.33 -17.87
N GLN A 34 -6.83 6.35 -17.91
CA GLN A 34 -5.60 6.39 -17.11
C GLN A 34 -5.78 7.00 -15.71
N GLN A 35 -6.90 7.66 -15.45
CA GLN A 35 -7.18 8.33 -14.18
C GLN A 35 -7.46 7.31 -13.08
N CYS A 36 -7.24 7.71 -11.84
CA CYS A 36 -7.57 6.95 -10.65
C CYS A 36 -9.01 6.45 -10.72
N PRO A 37 -9.28 5.18 -10.39
CA PRO A 37 -10.62 4.63 -10.49
C PRO A 37 -11.63 5.33 -9.59
N TYR A 38 -11.20 5.84 -8.44
CA TYR A 38 -12.08 6.53 -7.53
C TYR A 38 -12.56 7.87 -8.11
N MET A 39 -13.88 8.05 -8.21
CA MET A 39 -14.54 9.22 -8.80
C MET A 39 -14.11 10.58 -8.23
N THR A 40 -13.56 10.60 -7.01
CA THR A 40 -13.08 11.82 -6.34
C THR A 40 -11.63 12.18 -6.69
N CYS A 41 -10.98 11.45 -7.60
CA CYS A 41 -9.59 11.63 -7.93
C CYS A 41 -9.32 11.57 -9.45
N ASN A 42 -8.91 12.70 -10.03
CA ASN A 42 -8.63 12.81 -11.47
C ASN A 42 -7.13 12.61 -11.82
N ASN A 43 -6.30 12.21 -10.85
CA ASN A 43 -4.87 11.99 -11.08
C ASN A 43 -4.64 10.70 -11.87
N ILE A 44 -3.55 10.64 -12.65
CA ILE A 44 -3.13 9.41 -13.32
C ILE A 44 -2.80 8.33 -12.27
N GLU A 45 -3.40 7.15 -12.41
CA GLU A 45 -3.16 6.02 -11.50
C GLU A 45 -1.82 5.34 -11.83
N THR A 46 -0.74 5.87 -11.26
CA THR A 46 0.53 5.15 -11.20
C THR A 46 0.57 4.18 -10.02
N VAL A 47 1.55 3.27 -9.98
CA VAL A 47 1.78 2.39 -8.83
C VAL A 47 2.01 3.21 -7.54
N LYS A 48 2.78 4.30 -7.63
CA LYS A 48 3.02 5.23 -6.52
C LYS A 48 1.74 5.95 -6.11
N HIS A 49 0.91 6.35 -7.07
CA HIS A 49 -0.37 6.97 -6.79
C HIS A 49 -1.29 6.03 -6.01
N LEU A 50 -1.49 4.82 -6.54
CA LEU A 50 -2.32 3.80 -5.94
C LEU A 50 -1.90 3.52 -4.49
N PHE A 51 -0.61 3.30 -4.25
CA PHE A 51 -0.15 2.86 -2.95
C PHE A 51 0.19 3.98 -1.97
N MET A 52 0.40 5.22 -2.40
CA MET A 52 0.89 6.25 -1.49
C MET A 52 0.29 7.65 -1.70
N GLU A 53 0.09 8.10 -2.94
CA GLU A 53 -0.27 9.51 -3.18
C GLU A 53 -1.77 9.78 -3.23
N CYS A 54 -2.59 8.76 -3.55
CA CYS A 54 -4.04 8.85 -3.51
C CYS A 54 -4.52 9.21 -2.10
N ALA A 55 -5.55 10.05 -1.98
CA ALA A 55 -6.08 10.50 -0.69
C ALA A 55 -6.46 9.34 0.25
N LYS A 56 -7.07 8.29 -0.30
CA LYS A 56 -7.40 7.06 0.44
C LYS A 56 -6.15 6.38 1.02
N SER A 57 -5.13 6.19 0.18
CA SER A 57 -3.87 5.56 0.62
C SER A 57 -3.09 6.45 1.59
N LYS A 58 -3.09 7.78 1.40
CA LYS A 58 -2.51 8.74 2.36
C LYS A 58 -3.15 8.61 3.73
N ALA A 59 -4.49 8.53 3.80
CA ALA A 59 -5.21 8.41 5.06
C ALA A 59 -4.84 7.10 5.79
N VAL A 60 -4.81 5.97 5.07
CA VAL A 60 -4.41 4.68 5.63
C VAL A 60 -2.98 4.73 6.18
N TRP A 61 -2.03 5.23 5.38
CA TRP A 61 -0.64 5.34 5.82
C TRP A 61 -0.44 6.35 6.95
N ALA A 62 -1.19 7.44 7.00
CA ALA A 62 -1.12 8.40 8.10
C ALA A 62 -1.52 7.74 9.43
N THR A 63 -2.59 6.93 9.42
CA THR A 63 -3.04 6.19 10.62
C THR A 63 -2.00 5.15 11.04
N ILE A 64 -1.53 4.30 10.12
CA ILE A 64 -0.50 3.31 10.43
C ILE A 64 0.77 4.01 10.91
N TRP A 65 1.21 5.06 10.22
CA TRP A 65 2.44 5.76 10.58
C TRP A 65 2.39 6.37 11.98
N LYS A 66 1.22 6.83 12.44
CA LYS A 66 1.03 7.31 13.82
C LYS A 66 1.48 6.26 14.85
N ASP A 67 1.13 4.99 14.64
CA ASP A 67 1.46 3.91 15.58
C ASP A 67 2.94 3.47 15.50
N TRP A 68 3.52 3.57 14.30
CA TRP A 68 4.85 3.03 13.97
C TRP A 68 5.98 4.06 14.04
N SER A 69 5.66 5.35 13.99
CA SER A 69 6.63 6.46 13.98
C SER A 69 7.59 6.45 15.18
N ARG A 70 7.21 5.85 16.31
CA ARG A 70 8.09 5.70 17.48
C ARG A 70 9.25 4.70 17.28
N PHE A 71 9.10 3.77 16.35
CA PHE A 71 10.07 2.71 16.08
C PHE A 71 10.94 3.01 14.87
N LEU A 72 10.47 3.85 13.96
CA LEU A 72 11.05 4.07 12.64
C LEU A 72 11.48 5.53 12.46
N VAL A 73 12.63 5.75 11.81
CA VAL A 73 13.22 7.08 11.63
C VAL A 73 12.76 7.73 10.32
N GLY A 74 12.47 9.03 10.38
CA GLY A 74 12.12 9.84 9.22
C GLY A 74 10.72 9.59 8.68
N PRO A 75 10.23 10.37 7.71
CA PRO A 75 8.90 10.18 7.15
C PRO A 75 8.80 8.89 6.33
N LEU A 76 7.58 8.33 6.24
CA LEU A 76 7.29 7.29 5.27
C LEU A 76 7.41 7.86 3.86
N THR A 77 8.30 7.29 3.05
CA THR A 77 8.52 7.70 1.66
C THR A 77 8.14 6.57 0.71
N TRP A 78 7.93 6.90 -0.57
CA TRP A 78 7.69 5.87 -1.59
C TRP A 78 8.85 4.88 -1.63
N THR A 79 10.08 5.39 -1.58
CA THR A 79 11.28 4.58 -1.58
C THR A 79 11.33 3.63 -0.39
N SER A 80 11.03 4.09 0.83
CA SER A 80 11.02 3.20 2.01
C SER A 80 9.85 2.22 2.02
N LEU A 81 8.78 2.53 1.28
CA LEU A 81 7.64 1.63 1.09
C LEU A 81 7.95 0.49 0.10
N VAL A 82 8.59 0.79 -1.03
CA VAL A 82 8.97 -0.28 -1.99
C VAL A 82 10.28 -0.97 -1.66
N LEU A 83 11.19 -0.29 -0.96
CA LEU A 83 12.49 -0.83 -0.53
C LEU A 83 12.55 -0.87 1.00
N PRO A 84 12.02 -1.93 1.63
CA PRO A 84 11.94 -2.04 3.09
C PRO A 84 13.23 -1.76 3.84
N HIS A 85 14.35 -2.22 3.30
CA HIS A 85 15.67 -2.08 3.90
C HIS A 85 16.15 -0.63 3.99
N LYS A 86 15.51 0.32 3.28
CA LYS A 86 15.78 1.75 3.38
C LYS A 86 15.12 2.40 4.60
N GLN A 87 14.11 1.76 5.19
CA GLN A 87 13.51 2.24 6.43
C GLN A 87 14.42 1.92 7.61
N GLN A 88 14.81 2.95 8.36
CA GLN A 88 15.68 2.80 9.53
C GLN A 88 14.85 2.65 10.81
N VAL A 89 15.37 1.86 11.74
CA VAL A 89 14.84 1.71 13.10
C VAL A 89 15.49 2.78 13.99
N ALA A 90 14.74 3.34 14.94
CA ALA A 90 15.28 4.32 15.88
C ALA A 90 16.33 3.69 16.80
N ALA A 91 17.36 4.46 17.16
CA ALA A 91 18.54 3.96 17.87
C ALA A 91 18.22 3.26 19.20
N CYS A 92 17.22 3.76 19.94
CA CYS A 92 16.75 3.16 21.19
C CYS A 92 16.17 1.74 21.03
N TRP A 93 15.89 1.31 19.80
CA TRP A 93 15.32 0.01 19.48
C TRP A 93 16.29 -0.92 18.74
N TYR A 94 17.59 -0.61 18.69
CA TYR A 94 18.55 -1.42 17.92
C TYR A 94 18.67 -2.87 18.38
N GLN A 95 18.51 -3.14 19.68
CA GLN A 95 18.50 -4.52 20.21
C GLN A 95 17.36 -5.35 19.59
N GLU A 96 16.23 -4.73 19.28
CA GLU A 96 15.03 -5.36 18.73
C GLU A 96 14.86 -5.10 17.22
N ARG A 97 15.90 -4.59 16.55
CA ARG A 97 15.86 -4.14 15.15
C ARG A 97 15.26 -5.20 14.23
N THR A 98 15.74 -6.45 14.32
CA THR A 98 15.30 -7.53 13.43
C THR A 98 13.81 -7.81 13.59
N LYS A 99 13.29 -7.78 14.83
CA LYS A 99 11.86 -7.99 15.10
C LYS A 99 11.03 -6.83 14.56
N ILE A 100 11.43 -5.59 14.86
CA ILE A 100 10.73 -4.39 14.38
C ILE A 100 10.69 -4.33 12.86
N VAL A 101 11.81 -4.59 12.18
CA VAL A 101 11.87 -4.63 10.72
C VAL A 101 10.96 -5.72 10.17
N SER A 102 10.92 -6.90 10.80
CA SER A 102 10.05 -8.00 10.39
C SER A 102 8.57 -7.64 10.56
N LEU A 103 8.18 -7.09 11.71
CA LEU A 103 6.81 -6.66 11.97
C LEU A 103 6.39 -5.52 11.02
N TRP A 104 7.28 -4.54 10.79
CA TRP A 104 7.07 -3.48 9.81
C TRP A 104 6.87 -4.04 8.40
N ASN A 105 7.68 -5.03 8.01
CA ASN A 105 7.52 -5.71 6.73
C ASN A 105 6.17 -6.40 6.60
N ILE A 106 5.67 -7.04 7.66
CA ILE A 106 4.37 -7.71 7.65
C ILE A 106 3.25 -6.69 7.48
N VAL A 107 3.16 -5.67 8.33
CA VAL A 107 2.08 -4.66 8.24
C VAL A 107 2.13 -3.91 6.91
N ARG A 108 3.33 -3.61 6.40
CA ARG A 108 3.50 -2.95 5.11
C ARG A 108 2.96 -3.81 3.97
N CYS A 109 3.34 -5.08 3.92
CA CYS A 109 2.89 -6.01 2.89
C CYS A 109 1.38 -6.23 2.93
N ILE A 110 0.80 -6.40 4.12
CA ILE A 110 -0.65 -6.49 4.30
C ILE A 110 -1.34 -5.25 3.77
N THR A 111 -0.84 -4.07 4.11
CA THR A 111 -1.43 -2.79 3.67
C THR A 111 -1.38 -2.66 2.15
N LEU A 112 -0.22 -2.91 1.53
CA LEU A 112 -0.09 -2.89 0.07
C LEU A 112 -1.06 -3.88 -0.60
N HIS A 113 -1.15 -5.10 -0.06
CA HIS A 113 -2.06 -6.12 -0.57
C HIS A 113 -3.53 -5.71 -0.43
N HIS A 114 -3.93 -5.17 0.72
CA HIS A 114 -5.29 -4.67 0.94
C HIS A 114 -5.63 -3.57 -0.05
N ARG A 115 -4.74 -2.57 -0.22
CA ARG A 115 -4.95 -1.47 -1.19
C ARG A 115 -5.07 -1.97 -2.62
N TRP A 116 -4.24 -2.95 -3.02
CA TRP A 116 -4.31 -3.56 -4.34
C TRP A 116 -5.64 -4.28 -4.55
N THR A 117 -6.06 -5.07 -3.56
CA THR A 117 -7.28 -5.88 -3.60
C THR A 117 -8.52 -4.99 -3.63
N GLU A 118 -8.63 -4.01 -2.75
CA GLU A 118 -9.75 -3.05 -2.72
C GLU A 118 -9.89 -2.33 -4.07
N ARG A 119 -8.77 -1.87 -4.64
CA ARG A 119 -8.79 -1.22 -5.96
C ARG A 119 -9.33 -2.16 -7.04
N ASN A 120 -8.97 -3.44 -7.02
CA ASN A 120 -9.44 -4.40 -8.01
C ASN A 120 -10.93 -4.72 -7.82
N HIS A 121 -11.37 -4.92 -6.59
CA HIS A 121 -12.79 -5.07 -6.27
C HIS A 121 -13.60 -3.88 -6.78
N TYR A 122 -13.12 -2.65 -6.59
CA TYR A 122 -13.78 -1.47 -7.12
C TYR A 122 -13.78 -1.42 -8.67
N CYS A 123 -12.67 -1.80 -9.32
CA CYS A 123 -12.57 -1.78 -10.78
C CYS A 123 -13.38 -2.88 -11.49
N PHE A 124 -13.53 -4.05 -10.88
CA PHE A 124 -13.99 -5.27 -11.58
C PHE A 124 -15.20 -5.96 -10.92
N GLU A 125 -15.54 -5.62 -9.68
CA GLU A 125 -16.64 -6.24 -8.94
C GLU A 125 -17.68 -5.22 -8.46
N GLU A 126 -17.59 -3.96 -8.92
CA GLU A 126 -18.49 -2.86 -8.56
C GLU A 126 -18.67 -2.66 -7.05
N LYS A 127 -17.68 -3.10 -6.25
CA LYS A 127 -17.69 -2.94 -4.80
C LYS A 127 -17.25 -1.53 -4.43
N ASP A 128 -18.05 -0.86 -3.62
CA ASP A 128 -17.67 0.45 -3.09
C ASP A 128 -16.40 0.38 -2.24
N PRO A 129 -15.57 1.44 -2.23
CA PRO A 129 -14.36 1.48 -1.42
C PRO A 129 -14.72 1.46 0.07
N GLU A 130 -13.93 0.78 0.88
CA GLU A 130 -14.16 0.70 2.32
C GLU A 130 -13.96 2.06 3.00
N SER A 131 -14.56 2.21 4.18
CA SER A 131 -14.23 3.31 5.09
C SER A 131 -12.82 3.12 5.65
N LEU A 132 -12.20 4.22 6.08
CA LEU A 132 -10.87 4.18 6.69
C LEU A 132 -10.83 3.23 7.90
N ASP A 133 -11.84 3.29 8.76
CA ASP A 133 -11.89 2.49 9.98
C ASP A 133 -11.99 0.98 9.68
N THR A 134 -12.80 0.61 8.67
CA THR A 134 -12.91 -0.78 8.22
C THR A 134 -11.58 -1.28 7.65
N THR A 135 -10.93 -0.48 6.78
CA THR A 135 -9.62 -0.83 6.22
C THR A 135 -8.55 -0.99 7.30
N ILE A 136 -8.47 -0.07 8.27
CA ILE A 136 -7.48 -0.15 9.36
C ILE A 136 -7.73 -1.36 10.25
N THR A 137 -9.00 -1.64 10.57
CA THR A 137 -9.39 -2.82 11.33
C THR A 137 -9.01 -4.11 10.60
N ALA A 138 -9.28 -4.21 9.30
CA ALA A 138 -8.91 -5.37 8.49
C ALA A 138 -7.38 -5.58 8.44
N ILE A 139 -6.61 -4.50 8.24
CA ILE A 139 -5.15 -4.55 8.23
C ILE A 139 -4.61 -5.05 9.59
N TYR A 140 -5.06 -4.48 10.70
CA TYR A 140 -4.56 -4.86 12.02
C TYR A 140 -5.04 -6.24 12.49
N ASN A 141 -6.25 -6.67 12.12
CA ASN A 141 -6.72 -8.04 12.36
C ASN A 141 -5.86 -9.05 11.60
N THR A 142 -5.60 -8.77 10.32
CA THR A 142 -4.71 -9.61 9.50
C THR A 142 -3.30 -9.62 10.08
N PHE A 143 -2.77 -8.46 10.48
CA PHE A 143 -1.46 -8.36 11.12
C PHE A 143 -1.38 -9.17 12.41
N GLY A 144 -2.39 -9.07 13.28
CA GLY A 144 -2.49 -9.85 14.51
C GLY A 144 -2.57 -11.35 14.24
N ALA A 145 -3.23 -11.79 13.16
CA ALA A 145 -3.27 -13.19 12.77
C ALA A 145 -1.92 -13.73 12.26
N HIS A 146 -1.05 -12.87 11.69
CA HIS A 146 0.33 -13.23 11.32
C HIS A 146 1.31 -13.24 12.50
N TYR A 147 0.94 -12.63 13.61
CA TYR A 147 1.75 -12.53 14.82
C TYR A 147 1.45 -13.64 15.85
N ARG A 148 0.24 -14.20 15.83
CA ARG A 148 -0.15 -15.35 16.68
C ARG A 148 0.49 -16.64 16.20
#